data_AF-A0A8T5Q3B6-F1
#
_entry.id   AF-A0A8T5Q3B6-F1
#
_cell.length_a   1.000
_cell.length_b   1.000
_cell.length_c   1.000
_cell.angle_alpha   90.00
_cell.angle_beta   90.00
_cell.angle_gamma   90.00
#
_symmetry.space_group_name_H-M   'P 1'
#
loop_
_entity.id
_entity.type
_entity.pdbx_description
1 polymer ?
#
loop_
_entity_poly.entity_id
_entity_poly.type
_entity_poly.pdbx_seq_one_letter_code
_entity_poly.pdbx_strand_id
1 'polypeptide(L)'
;MKNKKAQVQHVFFWIFILIAGTLILIFFISIALHQKTISEYKIASLILSDLQPILAGAMAVEETFNKVELPKAKLEFICDPNTLYSEYSVKGTGIHIETPTEIFFSPTELTHETLYTWTLQFNAPFPVSNALALTSPENLYVFIYDQSSEDSKDLAQYIYDQIPPQINIEMIEKNLINRINPIPYKNIKFVFFTEPSKIIIPEQILKKSKAIKITENAVVFLKKTTDGFSSGISYPIQKISYPSYPRDPQDFITYAAIFSADSNQFKCQIKKLLRRYDFQRRIYLDYTKKLSQQTEGTACQPIYGGIINLLSPTQTQINLTQPSKSLSSILNSAQQIEQQQNNQLEQNGCPQIY
;
A
#
# COMPACT_ATOMS: atom_id res chain seq x y z
N MET A 1 50.60 2.58 -69.78
CA MET A 1 50.22 2.57 -68.34
C MET A 1 49.60 3.91 -67.90
N LYS A 2 48.42 4.32 -68.43
CA LYS A 2 47.91 5.69 -68.19
C LYS A 2 46.43 5.84 -67.79
N ASN A 3 45.70 4.77 -67.44
CA ASN A 3 44.28 4.91 -67.10
C ASN A 3 43.83 4.34 -65.73
N LYS A 4 44.75 3.87 -64.88
CA LYS A 4 44.39 3.36 -63.54
C LYS A 4 44.21 4.45 -62.46
N LYS A 5 44.64 5.70 -62.68
CA LYS A 5 44.53 6.77 -61.67
C LYS A 5 43.14 7.43 -61.61
N ALA A 6 42.42 7.52 -62.72
CA ALA A 6 41.08 8.13 -62.78
C ALA A 6 40.00 7.27 -62.10
N GLN A 7 40.10 5.94 -62.23
CA GLN A 7 39.13 5.02 -61.64
C GLN A 7 39.25 4.94 -60.11
N VAL A 8 40.45 5.14 -59.57
CA VAL A 8 40.71 5.19 -58.12
C VAL A 8 40.11 6.45 -57.49
N GLN A 9 40.17 7.61 -58.15
CA GLN A 9 39.60 8.88 -57.65
C GLN A 9 38.07 8.82 -57.45
N HIS A 10 37.35 8.14 -58.34
CA HIS A 10 35.89 8.03 -58.24
C HIS A 10 35.45 7.21 -57.01
N VAL A 11 36.19 6.13 -56.68
CA VAL A 11 35.90 5.31 -55.49
C VAL A 11 36.13 6.11 -54.20
N PHE A 12 37.17 6.94 -54.13
CA PHE A 12 37.43 7.80 -52.98
C PHE A 12 36.33 8.84 -52.73
N PHE A 13 35.74 9.39 -53.79
CA PHE A 13 34.63 10.35 -53.67
C PHE A 13 33.39 9.72 -53.01
N TRP A 14 33.00 8.51 -53.44
CA TRP A 14 31.87 7.79 -52.84
C TRP A 14 32.13 7.35 -51.41
N ILE A 15 33.37 6.95 -51.09
CA ILE A 15 33.77 6.67 -49.70
C ILE A 15 33.66 7.93 -48.85
N PHE A 16 34.10 9.08 -49.36
CA PHE A 16 33.99 10.36 -48.65
C PHE A 16 32.53 10.76 -48.42
N ILE A 17 31.67 10.61 -49.42
CA ILE A 17 30.22 10.84 -49.28
C ILE A 17 29.61 9.91 -48.23
N LEU A 18 29.97 8.62 -48.24
CA LEU A 18 29.46 7.67 -47.24
C LEU A 18 29.90 8.04 -45.82
N ILE A 19 31.16 8.43 -45.64
CA ILE A 19 31.69 8.86 -44.34
C ILE A 19 30.97 10.12 -43.87
N ALA A 20 30.85 11.14 -44.72
CA ALA A 20 30.15 12.38 -44.39
C ALA A 20 28.66 12.12 -44.05
N GLY A 21 27.99 11.29 -44.85
CA GLY A 21 26.60 10.88 -44.60
C GLY A 21 26.43 10.12 -43.28
N THR A 22 27.38 9.22 -42.96
CA THR A 22 27.37 8.46 -41.70
C THR A 22 27.58 9.38 -40.50
N LEU A 23 28.50 10.36 -40.59
CA LEU A 23 28.74 11.32 -39.51
C LEU A 23 27.52 12.20 -39.26
N ILE A 24 26.87 12.69 -40.33
CA ILE A 24 25.64 13.47 -40.22
C ILE A 24 24.51 12.63 -39.61
N LEU A 25 24.38 11.37 -40.04
CA LEU A 25 23.37 10.44 -39.50
C LEU A 25 23.56 10.21 -38.00
N ILE A 26 24.79 9.92 -37.56
CA ILE A 26 25.12 9.73 -36.14
C ILE A 26 24.79 10.98 -35.33
N PHE A 27 25.09 12.17 -35.87
CA PHE A 27 24.75 13.43 -35.23
C PHE A 27 23.23 13.60 -35.00
N PHE A 28 22.42 13.36 -36.04
CA PHE A 28 20.96 13.45 -35.90
C PHE A 28 20.39 12.36 -34.98
N ILE A 29 20.93 11.14 -35.00
CA ILE A 29 20.54 10.08 -34.06
C ILE A 29 20.83 10.52 -32.62
N SER A 30 21.99 11.10 -32.35
CA SER A 30 22.36 11.60 -31.02
C SER A 30 21.39 12.68 -30.53
N ILE A 31 21.07 13.66 -31.38
CA ILE A 31 20.09 14.71 -31.06
C ILE A 31 18.71 14.11 -30.81
N ALA A 32 18.25 13.18 -31.66
CA ALA A 32 16.95 12.56 -31.51
C ALA A 32 16.84 11.77 -30.19
N LEU A 33 17.89 11.03 -29.82
CA LEU A 33 17.96 10.33 -28.54
C LEU A 33 17.97 11.30 -27.36
N HIS A 34 18.72 12.40 -27.44
CA HIS A 34 18.75 13.41 -26.38
C HIS A 34 17.40 14.13 -26.22
N GLN A 35 16.78 14.54 -27.32
CA GLN A 35 15.46 15.16 -27.32
C GLN A 35 14.40 14.21 -26.75
N LYS A 36 14.48 12.92 -27.06
CA LYS A 36 13.61 11.88 -26.46
C LYS A 36 13.77 11.85 -24.93
N THR A 37 15.00 11.82 -24.41
CA THR A 37 15.23 11.79 -22.95
C THR A 37 14.72 13.05 -22.24
N ILE A 38 14.89 14.23 -22.84
CA ILE A 38 14.35 15.49 -22.30
C ILE A 38 12.82 15.47 -22.28
N SER A 39 12.20 14.94 -23.35
CA SER A 39 10.75 14.79 -23.42
C SER A 39 10.21 13.83 -22.36
N GLU A 40 10.85 12.68 -22.18
CA GLU A 40 10.48 11.70 -21.14
C GLU A 40 10.61 12.30 -19.73
N TYR A 41 11.69 13.05 -19.47
CA TYR A 41 11.89 13.78 -18.21
C TYR A 41 10.78 14.81 -17.97
N LYS A 42 10.47 15.64 -18.97
CA LYS A 42 9.42 16.67 -18.87
C LYS A 42 8.05 16.05 -18.60
N ILE A 43 7.71 14.97 -19.30
CA ILE A 43 6.46 14.23 -19.09
C ILE A 43 6.40 13.67 -17.68
N ALA A 44 7.48 13.03 -17.20
CA ALA A 44 7.52 12.49 -15.84
C ALA A 44 7.38 13.56 -14.76
N SER A 45 8.04 14.71 -14.94
CA SER A 45 7.91 15.84 -14.02
C SER A 45 6.47 16.35 -13.96
N LEU A 46 5.79 16.44 -15.11
CA LEU A 46 4.40 16.87 -15.18
C LEU A 46 3.46 15.86 -14.54
N ILE A 47 3.63 14.56 -14.83
CA ILE A 47 2.86 13.48 -14.19
C ILE A 47 2.98 13.54 -12.68
N LEU A 48 4.20 13.67 -12.15
CA LEU A 48 4.44 13.72 -10.71
C LEU A 48 3.90 14.99 -10.07
N SER A 49 4.05 16.14 -10.73
CA SER A 49 3.50 17.43 -10.28
C SER A 49 1.97 17.44 -10.22
N ASP A 50 1.30 16.74 -11.15
CA ASP A 50 -0.15 16.64 -11.18
C ASP A 50 -0.66 15.55 -10.22
N LEU A 51 0.08 14.46 -10.07
CA LEU A 51 -0.29 13.35 -9.21
C LEU A 51 -0.21 13.72 -7.72
N GLN A 52 0.78 14.52 -7.31
CA GLN A 52 0.95 14.93 -5.92
C GLN A 52 -0.30 15.58 -5.30
N PRO A 53 -0.90 16.64 -5.88
CA PRO A 53 -2.12 17.23 -5.33
C PRO A 53 -3.32 16.28 -5.40
N ILE A 54 -3.40 15.40 -6.40
CA ILE A 54 -4.47 14.41 -6.51
C ILE A 54 -4.40 13.40 -5.36
N LEU A 55 -3.21 12.86 -5.07
CA LEU A 55 -3.02 11.94 -3.95
C LEU A 55 -3.25 12.64 -2.60
N ALA A 56 -2.77 13.89 -2.46
CA ALA A 56 -3.02 14.69 -1.26
C ALA A 56 -4.53 14.93 -1.05
N GLY A 57 -5.26 15.27 -2.11
CA GLY A 57 -6.71 15.43 -2.09
C GLY A 57 -7.44 14.14 -1.73
N ALA A 58 -7.04 13.01 -2.31
CA ALA A 58 -7.60 11.70 -1.98
C ALA A 58 -7.39 11.32 -0.51
N MET A 59 -6.21 11.64 0.07
CA MET A 59 -5.94 11.42 1.49
C MET A 59 -6.75 12.32 2.43
N ALA A 60 -7.21 13.48 1.95
CA ALA A 60 -7.95 14.44 2.77
C ALA A 60 -9.41 14.02 3.01
N VAL A 61 -9.96 13.13 2.20
CA VAL A 61 -11.37 12.69 2.30
C VAL A 61 -11.45 11.25 2.79
N GLU A 62 -12.31 11.00 3.78
CA GLU A 62 -12.54 9.67 4.33
C GLU A 62 -13.25 8.76 3.31
N GLU A 63 -12.83 7.49 3.25
CA GLU A 63 -13.52 6.39 2.55
C GLU A 63 -13.83 6.61 1.05
N THR A 64 -13.08 7.49 0.39
CA THR A 64 -13.30 7.73 -1.05
C THR A 64 -12.58 6.73 -1.94
N PHE A 65 -13.27 6.29 -2.98
CA PHE A 65 -12.67 5.67 -4.15
C PHE A 65 -12.61 6.69 -5.30
N ASN A 66 -11.43 6.86 -5.90
CA ASN A 66 -11.26 7.75 -7.04
C ASN A 66 -10.57 7.04 -8.20
N LYS A 67 -10.99 7.38 -9.41
CA LYS A 67 -10.32 7.03 -10.66
C LYS A 67 -9.50 8.23 -11.12
N VAL A 68 -8.20 8.05 -11.23
CA VAL A 68 -7.27 9.09 -11.69
C VAL A 68 -6.77 8.69 -13.08
N GLU A 69 -7.02 9.52 -14.08
CA GLU A 69 -6.51 9.31 -15.42
C GLU A 69 -5.11 9.89 -15.53
N LEU A 70 -4.18 9.08 -16.03
CA LEU A 70 -2.77 9.40 -16.12
C LEU A 70 -2.28 9.18 -17.54
N PRO A 71 -1.34 10.01 -18.04
CA PRO A 71 -0.58 9.64 -19.21
C PRO A 71 0.09 8.27 -19.00
N LYS A 72 0.23 7.50 -20.08
CA LYS A 72 0.82 6.16 -20.02
C LYS A 72 2.24 6.20 -19.48
N ALA A 73 2.39 5.84 -18.21
CA ALA A 73 3.66 5.83 -17.50
C ALA A 73 3.75 4.61 -16.57
N LYS A 74 4.97 4.28 -16.17
CA LYS A 74 5.24 3.25 -15.16
C LYS A 74 5.55 3.96 -13.86
N LEU A 75 4.57 4.00 -12.96
CA LEU A 75 4.78 4.51 -11.61
C LEU A 75 5.44 3.43 -10.75
N GLU A 76 6.43 3.83 -9.96
CA GLU A 76 7.13 2.97 -9.01
C GLU A 76 6.95 3.54 -7.61
N PHE A 77 6.66 2.67 -6.64
CA PHE A 77 6.45 3.04 -5.23
C PHE A 77 7.42 2.27 -4.35
N ILE A 78 8.25 2.99 -3.60
CA ILE A 78 9.32 2.41 -2.78
C ILE A 78 9.12 2.86 -1.33
N CYS A 79 9.33 1.94 -0.40
CA CYS A 79 9.35 2.22 1.03
C CYS A 79 10.34 1.25 1.71
N ASP A 80 11.43 1.78 2.24
CA ASP A 80 12.43 1.00 2.97
C ASP A 80 12.09 0.97 4.47
N PRO A 81 11.78 -0.21 5.05
CA PRO A 81 11.42 -0.31 6.46
C PRO A 81 12.57 0.02 7.42
N ASN A 82 13.83 0.05 6.98
CA ASN A 82 14.98 0.33 7.84
C ASN A 82 15.24 1.82 7.97
N THR A 83 15.30 2.52 6.85
CA THR A 83 15.52 3.98 6.80
C THR A 83 14.24 4.79 6.98
N LEU A 84 13.08 4.16 6.74
CA LEU A 84 11.77 4.82 6.60
C LEU A 84 11.73 5.83 5.45
N TYR A 85 12.68 5.73 4.52
CA TYR A 85 12.64 6.43 3.27
C TYR A 85 11.52 5.85 2.41
N SER A 86 10.70 6.73 1.82
CA SER A 86 9.71 6.31 0.85
C SER A 86 9.50 7.38 -0.21
N GLU A 87 9.22 6.92 -1.41
CA GLU A 87 9.06 7.77 -2.58
C GLU A 87 8.09 7.12 -3.58
N TYR A 88 7.62 7.94 -4.52
CA TYR A 88 7.09 7.45 -5.77
C TYR A 88 7.73 8.18 -6.94
N SER A 89 7.89 7.49 -8.06
CA SER A 89 8.64 7.97 -9.22
C SER A 89 8.04 7.46 -10.52
N VAL A 90 8.46 8.07 -11.63
CA VAL A 90 8.24 7.48 -12.96
C VAL A 90 9.48 6.67 -13.32
N LYS A 91 9.32 5.35 -13.39
CA LYS A 91 10.42 4.39 -13.55
C LYS A 91 11.28 4.73 -14.77
N GLY A 92 12.59 4.82 -14.54
CA GLY A 92 13.60 5.07 -15.58
C GLY A 92 13.88 6.55 -15.89
N THR A 93 13.22 7.50 -15.23
CA THR A 93 13.46 8.94 -15.47
C THR A 93 14.33 9.62 -14.43
N GLY A 94 14.49 8.99 -13.25
CA GLY A 94 15.24 9.55 -12.11
C GLY A 94 14.48 10.61 -11.31
N ILE A 95 13.31 11.05 -11.77
CA ILE A 95 12.46 12.00 -11.05
C ILE A 95 11.61 11.24 -10.03
N HIS A 96 11.67 11.68 -8.79
CA HIS A 96 10.96 11.08 -7.66
C HIS A 96 10.38 12.17 -6.77
N ILE A 97 9.31 11.83 -6.06
CA ILE A 97 8.73 12.63 -4.99
C ILE A 97 8.87 11.82 -3.71
N GLU A 98 9.61 12.39 -2.75
CA GLU A 98 9.69 11.84 -1.41
C GLU A 98 8.35 11.97 -0.69
N THR A 99 8.04 10.96 0.12
CA THR A 99 6.78 10.86 0.86
C THR A 99 7.08 10.67 2.34
N PRO A 100 7.64 11.66 3.05
CA PRO A 100 8.10 11.45 4.43
C PRO A 100 6.96 11.05 5.37
N THR A 101 5.72 11.43 5.07
CA THR A 101 4.59 11.21 6.00
C THR A 101 3.44 10.43 5.37
N GLU A 102 3.25 10.52 4.06
CA GLU A 102 2.15 9.96 3.29
C GLU A 102 2.20 8.43 3.29
N ILE A 103 1.07 7.76 3.51
CA ILE A 103 1.03 6.31 3.69
C ILE A 103 0.39 5.68 2.45
N PHE A 104 1.19 4.97 1.66
CA PHE A 104 0.75 4.37 0.40
C PHE A 104 0.95 2.85 0.41
N PHE A 105 -0.14 2.11 0.23
CA PHE A 105 -0.12 0.66 0.03
C PHE A 105 -0.40 0.39 -1.44
N SER A 106 0.60 -0.11 -2.16
CA SER A 106 0.51 -0.28 -3.60
C SER A 106 1.37 -1.45 -4.09
N PRO A 107 1.06 -2.05 -5.25
CA PRO A 107 2.04 -2.82 -5.99
C PRO A 107 3.32 -2.00 -6.24
N THR A 108 4.47 -2.66 -6.34
CA THR A 108 5.77 -1.99 -6.59
C THR A 108 5.72 -1.14 -7.84
N GLU A 109 5.03 -1.62 -8.87
CA GLU A 109 4.90 -0.96 -10.17
C GLU A 109 3.43 -0.91 -10.60
N LEU A 110 2.98 0.26 -11.04
CA LEU A 110 1.66 0.48 -11.63
C LEU A 110 1.85 1.02 -13.04
N THR A 111 1.31 0.30 -14.03
CA THR A 111 1.60 0.57 -15.45
C THR A 111 0.33 0.72 -16.28
N HIS A 112 -0.50 1.71 -15.97
CA HIS A 112 -1.76 1.93 -16.69
C HIS A 112 -2.06 3.41 -16.82
N GLU A 113 -2.90 3.77 -17.79
CA GLU A 113 -3.42 5.13 -17.98
C GLU A 113 -4.50 5.51 -16.94
N THR A 114 -4.73 4.62 -15.97
CA THR A 114 -5.72 4.77 -14.92
C THR A 114 -5.15 4.21 -13.64
N LEU A 115 -5.15 5.05 -12.62
CA LEU A 115 -4.81 4.72 -11.25
C LEU A 115 -6.10 4.73 -10.43
N TYR A 116 -6.31 3.66 -9.68
CA TYR A 116 -7.37 3.58 -8.68
C TYR A 116 -6.79 3.94 -7.32
N THR A 117 -7.44 4.86 -6.62
CA THR A 117 -7.09 5.24 -5.26
C THR A 117 -8.27 4.95 -4.35
N TRP A 118 -7.99 4.34 -3.20
CA TRP A 118 -8.99 4.06 -2.18
C TRP A 118 -8.45 4.50 -0.82
N THR A 119 -9.18 5.38 -0.15
CA THR A 119 -8.77 5.91 1.15
C THR A 119 -9.10 4.91 2.25
N LEU A 120 -8.06 4.50 2.98
CA LEU A 120 -8.15 3.66 4.17
C LEU A 120 -7.95 4.54 5.40
N GLN A 121 -8.95 4.63 6.26
CA GLN A 121 -8.85 5.38 7.50
C GLN A 121 -8.34 4.49 8.64
N PHE A 122 -7.40 4.99 9.44
CA PHE A 122 -6.96 4.33 10.67
C PHE A 122 -7.35 5.17 11.89
N ASN A 123 -8.22 4.60 12.72
CA ASN A 123 -8.73 5.19 13.96
C ASN A 123 -8.43 4.24 15.11
N ALA A 124 -7.62 4.66 16.09
CA ALA A 124 -7.38 3.83 17.27
C ALA A 124 -6.74 4.66 18.39
N PRO A 125 -7.45 5.04 19.47
CA PRO A 125 -8.92 5.13 19.58
C PRO A 125 -9.51 6.36 18.89
N PHE A 126 -8.68 7.35 18.57
CA PHE A 126 -9.05 8.57 17.87
C PHE A 126 -8.57 8.51 16.40
N PRO A 127 -9.02 9.43 15.53
CA PRO A 127 -8.50 9.54 14.18
C PRO A 127 -7.00 9.79 14.17
N VAL A 128 -6.25 8.95 13.45
CA VAL A 128 -4.78 9.04 13.38
C VAL A 128 -4.34 9.54 12.02
N SER A 129 -4.78 8.86 10.96
CA SER A 129 -4.30 9.10 9.61
C SER A 129 -5.15 8.36 8.60
N ASN A 130 -5.26 8.97 7.42
CA ASN A 130 -5.66 8.28 6.22
C ASN A 130 -4.43 7.72 5.50
N ALA A 131 -4.60 6.58 4.83
CA ALA A 131 -3.67 5.99 3.90
C ALA A 131 -4.36 5.78 2.55
N LEU A 132 -3.59 5.61 1.47
CA LEU A 132 -4.14 5.23 0.17
C LEU A 132 -3.76 3.80 -0.18
N ALA A 133 -4.76 2.98 -0.46
CA ALA A 133 -4.61 1.80 -1.28
C ALA A 133 -4.59 2.24 -2.76
N LEU A 134 -3.51 1.95 -3.46
CA LEU A 134 -3.32 2.30 -4.86
C LEU A 134 -3.23 1.03 -5.70
N THR A 135 -4.00 0.98 -6.79
CA THR A 135 -3.98 -0.13 -7.73
C THR A 135 -4.32 0.33 -9.15
N SER A 136 -4.40 -0.60 -10.10
CA SER A 136 -4.77 -0.31 -11.48
C SER A 136 -5.55 -1.48 -12.10
N PRO A 137 -6.25 -1.27 -13.21
CA PRO A 137 -6.99 -2.32 -13.93
C PRO A 137 -6.15 -3.55 -14.32
N GLU A 138 -4.82 -3.43 -14.39
CA GLU A 138 -3.93 -4.54 -14.75
C GLU A 138 -3.55 -5.45 -13.57
N ASN A 139 -3.97 -5.10 -12.35
CA ASN A 139 -3.77 -5.92 -11.15
C ASN A 139 -5.03 -6.73 -10.89
N LEU A 140 -4.86 -8.05 -10.69
CA LEU A 140 -5.93 -8.95 -10.26
C LEU A 140 -5.67 -9.39 -8.82
N TYR A 141 -6.66 -9.25 -7.95
CA TYR A 141 -6.66 -9.86 -6.63
C TYR A 141 -7.53 -11.10 -6.66
N VAL A 142 -7.01 -12.23 -6.19
CA VAL A 142 -7.71 -13.52 -6.23
C VAL A 142 -7.94 -13.99 -4.81
N PHE A 143 -9.19 -13.99 -4.38
CA PHE A 143 -9.62 -14.38 -3.05
C PHE A 143 -9.91 -15.88 -3.07
N ILE A 144 -9.09 -16.65 -2.34
CA ILE A 144 -9.17 -18.10 -2.31
C ILE A 144 -9.74 -18.55 -0.98
N TYR A 145 -10.93 -19.14 -1.02
CA TYR A 145 -11.62 -19.68 0.15
C TYR A 145 -11.81 -21.19 0.03
N ASP A 146 -12.19 -21.81 1.16
CA ASP A 146 -12.51 -23.22 1.25
C ASP A 146 -14.00 -23.42 1.49
N GLN A 147 -14.72 -23.98 0.50
CA GLN A 147 -16.16 -24.24 0.62
C GLN A 147 -16.51 -25.18 1.80
N SER A 148 -15.54 -25.98 2.27
CA SER A 148 -15.73 -26.87 3.42
C SER A 148 -15.60 -26.16 4.78
N SER A 149 -15.18 -24.89 4.81
CA SER A 149 -15.03 -24.07 6.01
C SER A 149 -15.89 -22.81 5.87
N GLU A 150 -16.99 -22.75 6.62
CA GLU A 150 -17.91 -21.60 6.63
C GLU A 150 -17.18 -20.31 7.01
N ASP A 151 -16.36 -20.34 8.07
CA ASP A 151 -15.53 -19.21 8.51
C ASP A 151 -14.61 -18.66 7.39
N SER A 152 -14.03 -19.55 6.57
CA SER A 152 -13.15 -19.16 5.45
C SER A 152 -13.91 -18.37 4.40
N LYS A 153 -15.13 -18.81 4.08
CA LYS A 153 -15.97 -18.17 3.08
C LYS A 153 -16.55 -16.86 3.59
N ASP A 154 -17.05 -16.85 4.83
CA ASP A 154 -17.67 -15.67 5.42
C ASP A 154 -16.67 -14.53 5.60
N LEU A 155 -15.44 -14.84 6.05
CA LEU A 155 -14.38 -13.85 6.15
C LEU A 155 -13.97 -13.32 4.77
N ALA A 156 -13.85 -14.20 3.77
CA ALA A 156 -13.54 -13.80 2.40
C ALA A 156 -14.62 -12.88 1.81
N GLN A 157 -15.89 -13.21 2.05
CA GLN A 157 -17.04 -12.44 1.60
C GLN A 157 -17.12 -11.08 2.30
N TYR A 158 -16.97 -11.06 3.62
CA TYR A 158 -16.94 -9.82 4.41
C TYR A 158 -15.91 -8.83 3.85
N ILE A 159 -14.67 -9.27 3.64
CA ILE A 159 -13.59 -8.41 3.11
C ILE A 159 -13.87 -8.02 1.66
N TYR A 160 -14.41 -8.92 0.85
CA TYR A 160 -14.76 -8.64 -0.55
C TYR A 160 -15.82 -7.53 -0.66
N ASP A 161 -16.87 -7.57 0.16
CA ASP A 161 -18.01 -6.66 0.10
C ASP A 161 -17.64 -5.21 0.44
N GLN A 162 -16.54 -4.99 1.17
CA GLN A 162 -16.06 -3.66 1.55
C GLN A 162 -15.12 -3.04 0.51
N ILE A 163 -14.56 -3.83 -0.41
CA ILE A 163 -13.62 -3.31 -1.41
C ILE A 163 -14.42 -2.69 -2.57
N PRO A 164 -14.03 -1.50 -3.07
CA PRO A 164 -14.72 -0.88 -4.20
C PRO A 164 -14.86 -1.80 -5.41
N PRO A 165 -16.07 -1.95 -5.99
CA PRO A 165 -16.36 -2.95 -7.03
C PRO A 165 -15.61 -2.73 -8.34
N GLN A 166 -15.01 -1.55 -8.54
CA GLN A 166 -14.18 -1.22 -9.70
C GLN A 166 -12.79 -1.89 -9.63
N ILE A 167 -12.38 -2.37 -8.45
CA ILE A 167 -11.11 -3.09 -8.28
C ILE A 167 -11.32 -4.53 -8.74
N ASN A 168 -10.43 -5.03 -9.58
CA ASN A 168 -10.54 -6.38 -10.13
C ASN A 168 -10.25 -7.44 -9.06
N ILE A 169 -11.32 -8.03 -8.53
CA ILE A 169 -11.26 -9.12 -7.57
C ILE A 169 -12.04 -10.34 -8.10
N GLU A 170 -11.37 -11.48 -8.12
CA GLU A 170 -12.01 -12.78 -8.39
C GLU A 170 -12.06 -13.59 -7.09
N MET A 171 -13.26 -13.97 -6.67
CA MET A 171 -13.45 -14.88 -5.54
C MET A 171 -13.65 -16.30 -6.04
N ILE A 172 -12.77 -17.22 -5.64
CA ILE A 172 -12.74 -18.59 -6.14
C ILE A 172 -12.55 -19.62 -5.03
N GLU A 173 -13.16 -20.78 -5.22
CA GLU A 173 -12.89 -21.94 -4.37
C GLU A 173 -11.47 -22.46 -4.65
N LYS A 174 -10.77 -22.93 -3.60
CA LYS A 174 -9.40 -23.49 -3.68
C LYS A 174 -9.18 -24.51 -4.80
N ASN A 175 -10.19 -25.29 -5.18
CA ASN A 175 -10.11 -26.32 -6.21
C ASN A 175 -10.22 -25.76 -7.64
N LEU A 176 -10.55 -24.48 -7.80
CA LEU A 176 -10.88 -23.84 -9.08
C LEU A 176 -9.81 -22.86 -9.58
N ILE A 177 -8.63 -22.83 -8.95
CA ILE A 177 -7.53 -21.91 -9.30
C ILE A 177 -7.07 -22.06 -10.76
N ASN A 178 -7.20 -23.25 -11.33
CA ASN A 178 -6.89 -23.49 -12.74
C ASN A 178 -7.83 -22.77 -13.72
N ARG A 179 -8.93 -22.17 -13.24
CA ARG A 179 -9.88 -21.40 -14.07
C ARG A 179 -9.51 -19.93 -14.24
N ILE A 180 -8.54 -19.43 -13.46
CA ILE A 180 -8.09 -18.04 -13.55
C ILE A 180 -7.47 -17.82 -14.93
N ASN A 181 -7.90 -16.77 -15.63
CA ASN A 181 -7.27 -16.35 -16.88
C ASN A 181 -6.20 -15.28 -16.59
N PRO A 182 -4.90 -15.60 -16.59
CA PRO A 182 -3.84 -14.65 -16.24
C PRO A 182 -3.45 -13.71 -17.40
N ILE A 183 -4.00 -13.89 -18.60
CA ILE A 183 -3.56 -13.18 -19.81
C ILE A 183 -3.74 -11.65 -19.72
N PRO A 184 -4.90 -11.10 -19.30
CA PRO A 184 -5.09 -9.65 -19.29
C PRO A 184 -4.34 -8.95 -18.14
N TYR A 185 -3.83 -9.69 -17.16
CA TYR A 185 -3.27 -9.13 -15.93
C TYR A 185 -1.73 -9.17 -15.93
N LYS A 186 -1.13 -8.07 -15.47
CA LYS A 186 0.34 -7.97 -15.30
C LYS A 186 0.78 -8.49 -13.94
N ASN A 187 0.03 -8.16 -12.90
CA ASN A 187 0.30 -8.59 -11.54
C ASN A 187 -0.91 -9.35 -10.99
N ILE A 188 -0.65 -10.45 -10.30
CA ILE A 188 -1.69 -11.23 -9.63
C ILE A 188 -1.35 -11.31 -8.15
N LYS A 189 -2.31 -11.04 -7.27
CA LYS A 189 -2.13 -11.21 -5.84
C LYS A 189 -3.14 -12.16 -5.26
N PHE A 190 -2.66 -13.29 -4.77
CA PHE A 190 -3.48 -14.26 -4.08
C PHE A 190 -3.70 -13.85 -2.63
N VAL A 191 -4.95 -13.95 -2.20
CA VAL A 191 -5.39 -13.68 -0.83
C VAL A 191 -6.05 -14.96 -0.32
N PHE A 192 -5.32 -15.73 0.47
CA PHE A 192 -5.76 -17.02 0.98
C PHE A 192 -6.51 -16.85 2.30
N PHE A 193 -7.75 -17.33 2.33
CA PHE A 193 -8.56 -17.50 3.56
C PHE A 193 -8.54 -18.94 4.06
N THR A 194 -7.68 -19.77 3.46
CA THR A 194 -7.46 -21.18 3.80
C THR A 194 -5.96 -21.48 3.79
N GLU A 195 -5.58 -22.72 4.03
CA GLU A 195 -4.18 -23.15 4.07
C GLU A 195 -3.60 -23.30 2.65
N PRO A 196 -2.59 -22.48 2.25
CA PRO A 196 -2.05 -22.47 0.90
C PRO A 196 -1.19 -23.69 0.56
N SER A 197 -0.63 -24.38 1.57
CA SER A 197 0.35 -25.46 1.36
C SER A 197 -0.17 -26.69 0.60
N LYS A 198 -1.49 -26.82 0.43
CA LYS A 198 -2.13 -27.91 -0.33
C LYS A 198 -2.58 -27.51 -1.73
N ILE A 199 -2.23 -26.31 -2.17
CA ILE A 199 -2.76 -25.70 -3.38
C ILE A 199 -1.65 -25.58 -4.43
N ILE A 200 -1.81 -26.30 -5.53
CA ILE A 200 -0.88 -26.27 -6.67
C ILE A 200 -1.30 -25.14 -7.61
N ILE A 201 -0.37 -24.23 -7.90
CA ILE A 201 -0.63 -23.07 -8.76
C ILE A 201 0.10 -23.26 -10.09
N PRO A 202 -0.58 -23.11 -11.24
CA PRO A 202 0.06 -23.18 -12.55
C PRO A 202 1.26 -22.22 -12.67
N GLU A 203 2.38 -22.72 -13.21
CA GLU A 203 3.65 -21.98 -13.26
C GLU A 203 3.53 -20.60 -13.92
N GLN A 204 2.70 -20.49 -14.96
CA GLN A 204 2.45 -19.23 -15.69
C GLN A 204 1.84 -18.15 -14.78
N ILE A 205 0.94 -18.55 -13.87
CA ILE A 205 0.30 -17.68 -12.90
C ILE A 205 1.26 -17.41 -11.75
N LEU A 206 1.95 -18.46 -11.29
CA LEU A 206 2.87 -18.39 -10.16
C LEU A 206 3.99 -17.36 -10.41
N LYS A 207 4.56 -17.29 -11.62
CA LYS A 207 5.62 -16.34 -11.98
C LYS A 207 5.25 -14.88 -11.70
N LYS A 208 4.04 -14.47 -12.07
CA LYS A 208 3.54 -13.09 -11.93
C LYS A 208 2.88 -12.81 -10.57
N SER A 209 2.81 -13.81 -9.70
CA SER A 209 1.99 -13.72 -8.49
C SER A 209 2.78 -13.39 -7.23
N LYS A 210 2.10 -12.75 -6.28
CA LYS A 210 2.47 -12.67 -4.86
C LYS A 210 1.30 -13.18 -4.03
N ALA A 211 1.52 -13.48 -2.76
CA ALA A 211 0.44 -13.99 -1.93
C ALA A 211 0.51 -13.55 -0.47
N ILE A 212 -0.67 -13.44 0.13
CA ILE A 212 -0.87 -13.31 1.57
C ILE A 212 -1.89 -14.35 2.03
N LYS A 213 -1.82 -14.74 3.30
CA LYS A 213 -2.85 -15.50 3.99
C LYS A 213 -3.49 -14.60 5.04
N ILE A 214 -4.81 -14.54 5.03
CA ILE A 214 -5.59 -13.83 6.03
C ILE A 214 -6.27 -14.88 6.90
N THR A 215 -6.18 -14.68 8.20
CA THR A 215 -6.88 -15.44 9.22
C THR A 215 -7.54 -14.45 10.17
N GLU A 216 -8.41 -14.95 11.03
CA GLU A 216 -9.02 -14.17 12.11
C GLU A 216 -8.00 -13.43 12.98
N ASN A 217 -6.78 -13.95 13.09
CA ASN A 217 -5.79 -13.48 14.04
C ASN A 217 -4.49 -12.96 13.39
N ALA A 218 -4.40 -12.96 12.06
CA ALA A 218 -3.18 -12.51 11.39
C ALA A 218 -3.35 -12.32 9.88
N VAL A 219 -2.56 -11.40 9.33
CA VAL A 219 -2.10 -11.44 7.94
C VAL A 219 -0.69 -12.00 7.87
N VAL A 220 -0.47 -13.00 7.02
CA VAL A 220 0.83 -13.62 6.76
C VAL A 220 1.24 -13.35 5.31
N PHE A 221 2.37 -12.69 5.10
CA PHE A 221 2.97 -12.57 3.77
C PHE A 221 3.67 -13.86 3.40
N LEU A 222 3.22 -14.52 2.34
CA LEU A 222 3.69 -15.85 1.98
C LEU A 222 4.94 -15.78 1.09
N LYS A 223 5.76 -16.83 1.18
CA LYS A 223 6.93 -17.02 0.32
C LYS A 223 6.57 -17.91 -0.85
N LYS A 224 7.01 -17.52 -2.05
CA LYS A 224 6.81 -18.31 -3.27
C LYS A 224 7.69 -19.56 -3.22
N THR A 225 7.10 -20.72 -3.55
CA THR A 225 7.81 -22.00 -3.74
C THR A 225 7.83 -22.38 -5.22
N THR A 226 8.29 -23.59 -5.55
CA THR A 226 8.31 -24.12 -6.93
C THR A 226 6.92 -24.29 -7.54
N ASP A 227 5.93 -24.59 -6.71
CA ASP A 227 4.60 -25.07 -7.08
C ASP A 227 3.45 -24.30 -6.39
N GLY A 228 3.77 -23.36 -5.51
CA GLY A 228 2.77 -22.59 -4.78
C GLY A 228 3.37 -21.61 -3.78
N PHE A 229 2.82 -21.61 -2.57
CA PHE A 229 3.21 -20.70 -1.50
C PHE A 229 3.34 -21.41 -0.16
N SER A 230 4.31 -20.97 0.64
CA SER A 230 4.53 -21.43 2.01
C SER A 230 4.47 -20.26 3.00
N SER A 231 4.32 -20.61 4.29
CA SER A 231 4.28 -19.64 5.38
C SER A 231 5.47 -18.68 5.34
N GLY A 232 5.20 -17.40 5.56
CA GLY A 232 6.22 -16.36 5.66
C GLY A 232 6.03 -15.49 6.89
N ILE A 233 6.13 -14.17 6.71
CA ILE A 233 6.14 -13.22 7.84
C ILE A 233 4.71 -12.94 8.28
N SER A 234 4.41 -13.19 9.56
CA SER A 234 3.09 -12.97 10.15
C SER A 234 2.99 -11.62 10.87
N TYR A 235 1.86 -10.95 10.69
CA TYR A 235 1.43 -9.75 11.38
C TYR A 235 0.09 -10.04 12.05
N PRO A 236 -0.02 -9.92 13.37
CA PRO A 236 -1.22 -10.24 14.11
C PRO A 236 -2.36 -9.27 13.77
N ILE A 237 -3.55 -9.84 13.72
CA ILE A 237 -4.89 -9.22 13.70
C ILE A 237 -5.62 -9.83 14.90
N GLN A 238 -6.71 -9.25 15.40
CA GLN A 238 -7.44 -9.85 16.51
C GLN A 238 -8.93 -9.78 16.22
N LYS A 239 -9.55 -10.84 15.69
CA LYS A 239 -11.01 -10.89 15.48
C LYS A 239 -11.73 -10.36 16.71
N ILE A 240 -12.30 -9.16 16.59
CA ILE A 240 -13.15 -8.58 17.62
C ILE A 240 -14.53 -9.15 17.34
N SER A 241 -15.03 -9.99 18.24
CA SER A 241 -16.37 -10.56 18.14
C SER A 241 -17.47 -9.52 18.37
N TYR A 242 -17.58 -8.44 17.59
CA TYR A 242 -18.77 -7.59 17.62
C TYR A 242 -19.12 -6.97 16.25
N PRO A 243 -20.40 -6.96 15.83
CA PRO A 243 -20.81 -6.57 14.47
C PRO A 243 -21.18 -5.08 14.32
N SER A 244 -20.83 -4.22 15.28
CA SER A 244 -21.53 -2.92 15.43
C SER A 244 -20.69 -1.67 15.21
N TYR A 245 -19.45 -1.76 14.72
CA TYR A 245 -18.66 -0.57 14.43
C TYR A 245 -18.35 -0.41 12.94
N PRO A 246 -18.83 0.67 12.29
CA PRO A 246 -18.27 1.06 11.02
C PRO A 246 -16.87 1.62 11.30
N ARG A 247 -15.82 1.07 10.68
CA ARG A 247 -14.39 1.48 10.79
C ARG A 247 -13.58 0.74 11.87
N ASP A 248 -13.55 -0.59 11.82
CA ASP A 248 -12.58 -1.35 12.63
C ASP A 248 -11.14 -1.06 12.14
N PRO A 249 -10.24 -0.52 12.99
CA PRO A 249 -8.83 -0.35 12.63
C PRO A 249 -8.11 -1.64 12.19
N GLN A 250 -8.72 -2.80 12.36
CA GLN A 250 -8.24 -4.06 11.81
C GLN A 250 -8.54 -4.27 10.34
N ASP A 251 -9.67 -3.75 9.86
CA ASP A 251 -10.00 -3.74 8.45
C ASP A 251 -8.95 -2.93 7.68
N PHE A 252 -8.49 -1.81 8.26
CA PHE A 252 -7.36 -1.06 7.74
C PHE A 252 -6.11 -1.94 7.54
N ILE A 253 -5.73 -2.76 8.52
CA ILE A 253 -4.52 -3.62 8.45
C ILE A 253 -4.68 -4.65 7.33
N THR A 254 -5.87 -5.22 7.24
CA THR A 254 -6.22 -6.23 6.23
C THR A 254 -6.13 -5.65 4.83
N TYR A 255 -6.80 -4.52 4.56
CA TYR A 255 -6.73 -3.86 3.25
C TYR A 255 -5.33 -3.35 2.95
N ALA A 256 -4.65 -2.72 3.91
CA ALA A 256 -3.26 -2.31 3.78
C ALA A 256 -2.38 -3.46 3.31
N ALA A 257 -2.54 -4.65 3.89
CA ALA A 257 -1.76 -5.81 3.50
C ALA A 257 -2.16 -6.40 2.14
N ILE A 258 -3.45 -6.37 1.77
CA ILE A 258 -3.94 -6.76 0.43
C ILE A 258 -3.32 -5.88 -0.64
N PHE A 259 -3.28 -4.55 -0.46
CA PHE A 259 -2.78 -3.63 -1.48
C PHE A 259 -1.26 -3.44 -1.47
N SER A 260 -0.56 -3.80 -0.39
CA SER A 260 0.90 -3.72 -0.31
C SER A 260 1.62 -4.61 -1.33
N ALA A 261 2.73 -4.14 -1.87
CA ALA A 261 3.62 -4.91 -2.72
C ALA A 261 4.14 -6.18 -2.03
N ASP A 262 4.61 -6.07 -0.79
CA ASP A 262 5.21 -7.15 0.00
C ASP A 262 5.30 -6.76 1.48
N SER A 263 5.89 -7.64 2.29
CA SER A 263 6.04 -7.44 3.74
C SER A 263 6.92 -6.24 4.09
N ASN A 264 7.91 -5.90 3.25
CA ASN A 264 8.82 -4.79 3.55
C ASN A 264 8.12 -3.46 3.34
N GLN A 265 7.44 -3.30 2.21
CA GLN A 265 6.64 -2.11 1.93
C GLN A 265 5.53 -1.96 2.98
N PHE A 266 4.80 -3.03 3.29
CA PHE A 266 3.78 -3.02 4.34
C PHE A 266 4.37 -2.58 5.69
N LYS A 267 5.46 -3.21 6.13
CA LYS A 267 6.14 -2.89 7.40
C LYS A 267 6.58 -1.42 7.45
N CYS A 268 7.14 -0.91 6.36
CA CYS A 268 7.60 0.47 6.26
C CYS A 268 6.44 1.46 6.45
N GLN A 269 5.34 1.25 5.73
CA GLN A 269 4.16 2.10 5.81
C GLN A 269 3.48 2.02 7.18
N ILE A 270 3.40 0.82 7.78
CA ILE A 270 2.90 0.67 9.16
C ILE A 270 3.79 1.40 10.17
N LYS A 271 5.12 1.39 10.02
CA LYS A 271 5.99 2.18 10.91
C LYS A 271 5.73 3.68 10.80
N LYS A 272 5.40 4.19 9.61
CA LYS A 272 5.01 5.60 9.41
C LYS A 272 3.67 5.91 10.09
N LEU A 273 2.70 5.01 9.95
CA LEU A 273 1.44 5.08 10.69
C LEU A 273 1.66 5.14 12.20
N LEU A 274 2.51 4.25 12.74
CA LEU A 274 2.82 4.21 14.17
C LEU A 274 3.50 5.50 14.67
N ARG A 275 4.32 6.16 13.83
CA ARG A 275 4.88 7.48 14.15
C ARG A 275 3.81 8.55 14.22
N ARG A 276 2.86 8.56 13.27
CA ARG A 276 1.71 9.48 13.30
C ARG A 276 0.83 9.21 14.54
N TYR A 277 0.59 7.95 14.85
CA TYR A 277 -0.13 7.56 16.06
C TYR A 277 0.56 8.04 17.33
N ASP A 278 1.88 7.85 17.48
CA ASP A 278 2.63 8.34 18.65
C ASP A 278 2.44 9.83 18.87
N PHE A 279 2.52 10.60 17.77
CA PHE A 279 2.31 12.04 17.82
C PHE A 279 0.90 12.39 18.30
N GLN A 280 -0.13 11.84 17.66
CA GLN A 280 -1.53 12.11 18.00
C GLN A 280 -1.87 11.67 19.43
N ARG A 281 -1.37 10.51 19.85
CA ARG A 281 -1.51 9.98 21.21
C ARG A 281 -0.98 10.95 22.26
N ARG A 282 0.18 11.58 22.03
CA ARG A 282 0.76 12.54 22.99
C ARG A 282 -0.13 13.77 23.16
N ILE A 283 -0.76 14.23 22.09
CA ILE A 283 -1.72 15.35 22.12
C ILE A 283 -2.93 14.96 22.97
N TYR A 284 -3.56 13.81 22.70
CA TYR A 284 -4.71 13.35 23.48
C TYR A 284 -4.36 13.03 24.93
N LEU A 285 -3.16 12.53 25.20
CA LEU A 285 -2.67 12.30 26.56
C LEU A 285 -2.57 13.63 27.34
N ASP A 286 -2.01 14.68 26.74
CA ASP A 286 -1.92 16.00 27.37
C ASP A 286 -3.31 16.64 27.59
N TYR A 287 -4.18 16.53 26.59
CA TYR A 287 -5.57 16.97 26.69
C TYR A 287 -6.31 16.26 27.83
N THR A 288 -6.21 14.94 27.90
CA THR A 288 -6.87 14.13 28.95
C THR A 288 -6.34 14.46 30.34
N LYS A 289 -5.03 14.74 30.48
CA LYS A 289 -4.44 15.20 31.75
C LYS A 289 -5.03 16.53 32.22
N LYS A 290 -5.22 17.48 31.31
CA LYS A 290 -5.85 18.78 31.62
C LYS A 290 -7.31 18.60 32.05
N LEU A 291 -8.08 17.77 31.34
CA LEU A 291 -9.45 17.45 31.74
C LEU A 291 -9.51 16.78 33.12
N SER A 292 -8.59 15.85 33.39
CA SER A 292 -8.50 15.18 34.70
C SER A 292 -8.22 16.16 35.83
N GLN A 293 -7.42 17.20 35.60
CA GLN A 293 -7.13 18.25 36.60
C GLN A 293 -8.32 19.19 36.80
N GLN A 294 -9.02 19.56 35.72
CA GLN A 294 -10.19 20.43 35.79
C GLN A 294 -11.40 19.77 36.45
N THR A 295 -11.44 18.45 36.46
CA THR A 295 -12.53 17.64 37.04
C THR A 295 -12.16 17.03 38.39
N GLU A 296 -11.16 17.59 39.08
CA GLU A 296 -10.71 17.11 40.38
C GLU A 296 -11.85 17.08 41.41
N GLY A 297 -11.97 15.97 42.14
CA GLY A 297 -13.03 15.74 43.12
C GLY A 297 -14.40 15.35 42.54
N THR A 298 -14.51 15.21 41.21
CA THR A 298 -15.73 14.72 40.54
C THR A 298 -15.63 13.24 40.18
N ALA A 299 -16.75 12.62 39.80
CA ALA A 299 -16.78 11.25 39.28
C ALA A 299 -15.98 11.08 37.96
N CYS A 300 -15.68 12.17 37.23
CA CYS A 300 -14.97 12.13 35.96
C CYS A 300 -13.46 11.91 36.10
N GLN A 301 -12.86 12.41 37.19
CA GLN A 301 -11.42 12.33 37.43
C GLN A 301 -10.86 10.89 37.37
N PRO A 302 -11.44 9.88 38.06
CA PRO A 302 -10.92 8.51 37.98
C PRO A 302 -11.04 7.89 36.58
N ILE A 303 -12.07 8.27 35.81
CA ILE A 303 -12.29 7.79 34.43
C ILE A 303 -11.18 8.32 33.52
N TYR A 304 -10.89 9.63 33.59
CA TYR A 304 -9.74 10.20 32.87
C TYR A 304 -8.40 9.60 33.34
N GLY A 305 -8.25 9.28 34.62
CA GLY A 305 -7.09 8.56 35.15
C GLY A 305 -6.88 7.20 34.48
N GLY A 306 -7.97 6.45 34.26
CA GLY A 306 -7.96 5.20 33.49
C GLY A 306 -7.46 5.39 32.06
N ILE A 307 -7.99 6.38 31.35
CA ILE A 307 -7.58 6.74 29.98
C ILE A 307 -6.10 7.15 29.93
N ILE A 308 -5.64 7.98 30.88
CA ILE A 308 -4.23 8.42 30.96
C ILE A 308 -3.30 7.23 31.08
N ASN A 309 -3.65 6.23 31.89
CA ASN A 309 -2.84 5.01 32.02
C ASN A 309 -2.77 4.25 30.69
N LEU A 310 -3.91 4.06 30.02
CA LEU A 310 -3.99 3.36 28.73
C LEU A 310 -3.18 4.07 27.63
N LEU A 311 -3.25 5.39 27.55
CA LEU A 311 -2.50 6.20 26.59
C LEU A 311 -1.02 6.37 26.97
N SER A 312 -0.62 6.03 28.20
CA SER A 312 0.75 6.22 28.66
C SER A 312 1.74 5.31 27.93
N PRO A 313 3.00 5.76 27.73
CA PRO A 313 4.02 5.00 26.99
C PRO A 313 4.34 3.63 27.58
N THR A 314 4.10 3.46 28.90
CA THR A 314 4.27 2.21 29.64
C THR A 314 3.30 1.13 29.17
N GLN A 315 2.07 1.51 28.79
CA GLN A 315 1.01 0.58 28.39
C GLN A 315 0.90 0.47 26.87
N THR A 316 1.22 1.55 26.15
CA THR A 316 1.28 1.59 24.69
C THR A 316 2.73 1.70 24.21
N GLN A 317 3.51 0.61 24.30
CA GLN A 317 4.89 0.61 23.83
C GLN A 317 4.96 0.63 22.30
N ILE A 318 5.36 1.77 21.73
CA ILE A 318 5.59 1.89 20.29
C ILE A 318 7.02 1.46 20.01
N ASN A 319 7.19 0.22 19.58
CA ASN A 319 8.47 -0.31 19.15
C ASN A 319 8.49 -0.45 17.63
N LEU A 320 9.18 0.49 16.95
CA LEU A 320 9.33 0.47 15.50
C LEU A 320 10.13 -0.75 14.99
N THR A 321 10.86 -1.46 15.84
CA THR A 321 11.51 -2.73 15.46
C THR A 321 10.55 -3.92 15.47
N GLN A 322 9.47 -3.82 16.25
CA GLN A 322 8.38 -4.81 16.34
C GLN A 322 7.00 -4.14 16.10
N PRO A 323 6.72 -3.70 14.86
CA PRO A 323 5.47 -2.99 14.54
C PRO A 323 4.21 -3.80 14.85
N SER A 324 4.27 -5.13 14.64
CA SER A 324 3.18 -6.05 14.95
C SER A 324 2.74 -5.99 16.41
N LYS A 325 3.68 -6.08 17.35
CA LYS A 325 3.37 -6.02 18.79
C LYS A 325 2.84 -4.63 19.19
N SER A 326 3.41 -3.58 18.61
CA SER A 326 2.96 -2.22 18.85
C SER A 326 1.51 -2.05 18.42
N LEU A 327 1.16 -2.56 17.24
CA LEU A 327 -0.19 -2.50 16.69
C LEU A 327 -1.19 -3.26 17.56
N SER A 328 -0.88 -4.49 18.00
CA SER A 328 -1.75 -5.24 18.91
C SER A 328 -1.97 -4.50 20.25
N SER A 329 -0.92 -3.91 20.83
CA SER A 329 -1.02 -3.12 22.06
C SER A 329 -1.89 -1.88 21.88
N ILE A 330 -1.78 -1.20 20.73
CA ILE A 330 -2.61 -0.03 20.39
C ILE A 330 -4.07 -0.42 20.26
N LEU A 331 -4.38 -1.46 19.49
CA LEU A 331 -5.75 -1.92 19.28
C LEU A 331 -6.42 -2.33 20.60
N ASN A 332 -5.70 -3.06 21.45
CA ASN A 332 -6.23 -3.45 22.76
C ASN A 332 -6.50 -2.24 23.67
N SER A 333 -5.59 -1.26 23.67
CA SER A 333 -5.76 -0.04 24.47
C SER A 333 -6.90 0.82 23.93
N ALA A 334 -7.02 0.93 22.60
CA ALA A 334 -8.09 1.66 21.94
C ALA A 334 -9.46 1.08 22.29
N GLN A 335 -9.59 -0.25 22.21
CA GLN A 335 -10.81 -0.96 22.59
C GLN A 335 -11.20 -0.70 24.05
N GLN A 336 -10.24 -0.73 24.99
CA GLN A 336 -10.52 -0.46 26.40
C GLN A 336 -10.99 0.99 26.63
N ILE A 337 -10.36 1.95 25.95
CA ILE A 337 -10.75 3.36 26.03
C ILE A 337 -12.18 3.54 25.52
N GLU A 338 -12.47 3.00 24.34
CA GLU A 338 -13.77 3.16 23.69
C GLU A 338 -14.89 2.46 24.46
N GLN A 339 -14.72 1.18 24.77
CA GLN A 339 -15.80 0.36 25.33
C GLN A 339 -16.06 0.66 26.81
N GLN A 340 -15.01 0.95 27.58
CA GLN A 340 -15.13 1.08 29.03
C GLN A 340 -15.13 2.53 29.47
N GLN A 341 -14.20 3.33 28.97
CA GLN A 341 -13.97 4.67 29.52
C GLN A 341 -14.90 5.71 28.87
N ASN A 342 -15.02 5.75 27.55
CA ASN A 342 -15.88 6.73 26.87
C ASN A 342 -17.37 6.56 27.20
N ASN A 343 -17.85 5.32 27.27
CA ASN A 343 -19.22 5.04 27.71
C ASN A 343 -19.46 5.51 29.16
N GLN A 344 -18.47 5.36 30.05
CA GLN A 344 -18.55 5.87 31.41
C GLN A 344 -18.50 7.40 31.47
N LEU A 345 -17.70 8.05 30.62
CA LEU A 345 -17.68 9.51 30.51
C LEU A 345 -19.07 10.03 30.12
N GLU A 346 -19.68 9.45 29.10
CA GLU A 346 -21.02 9.84 28.64
C GLU A 346 -22.08 9.64 29.72
N GLN A 347 -22.11 8.47 30.37
CA GLN A 347 -23.07 8.17 31.45
C GLN A 347 -22.95 9.11 32.66
N ASN A 348 -21.75 9.63 32.93
CA ASN A 348 -21.51 10.56 34.04
C ASN A 348 -21.57 12.04 33.62
N GLY A 349 -21.96 12.35 32.38
CA GLY A 349 -22.03 13.72 31.87
C GLY A 349 -20.66 14.40 31.73
N CYS A 350 -19.59 13.60 31.64
CA CYS A 350 -18.23 14.07 31.47
C CYS A 350 -17.91 14.29 29.97
N PRO A 351 -17.11 15.31 29.62
CA PRO A 351 -16.65 15.48 28.25
C PRO A 351 -15.89 14.26 27.71
N GLN A 352 -16.24 13.77 26.52
CA GLN A 352 -15.50 12.72 25.83
C GLN A 352 -14.14 13.24 25.34
N ILE A 353 -13.19 12.32 25.18
CA ILE A 353 -11.83 12.68 24.77
C ILE A 353 -11.65 12.76 23.25
N TYR A 354 -12.58 12.23 22.45
CA TYR A 354 -12.63 12.34 20.99
C TYR A 354 -14.07 12.19 20.49
#